data_AF-A0A8T3AXP7-F1
#
_entry.id   AF-A0A8T3AXP7-F1
#
_cell.length_a   1.000
_cell.length_b   1.000
_cell.length_c   1.000
_cell.angle_alpha   90.00
_cell.angle_beta   90.00
_cell.angle_gamma   90.00
#
_symmetry.space_group_name_H-M   'P 1'
#
loop_
_entity.id
_entity.type
_entity.pdbx_description
1 polymer ?
#
loop_
_entity_poly.entity_id
_entity_poly.type
_entity_poly.pdbx_seq_one_letter_code
_entity_poly.pdbx_strand_id
1 'polypeptide(L)'
;MKEIPSLYSLCVKIITWNIMHGCGQPQDLFELPSVFLDGLLMMLPPLALQNIYELTIGSTTVEASIVNSINIRKKRGRYNESRAAWETLYKKRWPENIKWKDQSSYTARDHCVEAHESTASVIDWLQLYWERHLQDCLDAATEQALLPAFGGNIAELKIPDSIMSLIGHIGSGDCNCSNLSYHCNKFGCYARCMRLQSVLCHDKILDFLRTSKLESLVFRRILSGRHVDGVCKLITQNRETLISLELVYCKLSPLDMEMICNSVYDKEIHSHGIQHFSITSSTIFGNKSSSIPCGLSFFLSSGRSLHSVRFTDTRLGLKAAEFIFEILIKSSSSLVNLELSGNELEGLLSKVGRKYISFSPVLESPISLQSLVELNLRGNNLQMNDMVGLYHVLVNMPKLSRLDLSDNPIRDDGVRRLIPFFVKDLEMTSQVTEMWLENCDLSGTGVSELLQSLTMKTGQLKTLSFADNDLGSSVAAPLAKFLGASRIRNLNIEDIGLGPFGFQELERKMPNKTTLTHLNISKNRGGIQAAHFIYHIVSQALDLVSINAGSNLLPPESLSIIQDALRKSNGKLEELDLTGNASLHSPNNKSLISQFQFQGNLIIKLPSFCPSSSAYDDDP
;
A
#
# COMPACT_ATOMS: atom_id res chain seq x y z
N MET A 1 36.92 -14.86 -25.80
CA MET A 1 36.53 -15.89 -26.79
C MET A 1 35.07 -16.24 -26.52
N LYS A 2 34.18 -16.16 -27.52
CA LYS A 2 32.80 -16.63 -27.36
C LYS A 2 32.86 -18.16 -27.18
N GLU A 3 32.33 -18.67 -26.06
CA GLU A 3 32.21 -20.10 -25.81
C GLU A 3 31.45 -20.77 -26.98
N ILE A 4 31.97 -21.89 -27.45
CA ILE A 4 31.34 -22.69 -28.50
C ILE A 4 30.04 -23.25 -27.90
N PRO A 5 28.86 -22.95 -28.47
CA PRO A 5 27.60 -23.42 -27.91
C PRO A 5 27.54 -24.95 -27.96
N SER A 6 27.12 -25.57 -26.85
CA SER A 6 26.93 -27.01 -26.79
C SER A 6 25.85 -27.47 -27.79
N LEU A 7 25.93 -28.72 -28.25
CA LEU A 7 24.90 -29.33 -29.10
C LEU A 7 23.51 -29.18 -28.46
N TYR A 8 23.44 -29.37 -27.15
CA TYR A 8 22.21 -29.18 -26.36
C TYR A 8 21.65 -27.75 -26.48
N SER A 9 22.51 -26.72 -26.34
CA SER A 9 22.09 -25.31 -26.49
C SER A 9 21.60 -25.00 -27.91
N LEU A 10 22.25 -25.56 -28.92
CA LEU A 10 21.82 -25.43 -30.33
C LEU A 10 20.47 -26.09 -30.58
N CYS A 11 20.25 -27.30 -30.06
CA CYS A 11 18.96 -28.00 -30.15
C CYS A 11 17.84 -27.20 -29.48
N VAL A 12 18.06 -26.70 -28.26
CA VAL A 12 17.05 -25.87 -27.56
C VAL A 12 16.72 -24.61 -28.35
N LYS A 13 17.70 -23.94 -28.95
CA LYS A 13 17.47 -22.75 -29.80
C LYS A 13 16.61 -23.07 -31.03
N ILE A 14 16.90 -24.18 -31.73
CA ILE A 14 16.14 -24.60 -32.91
C ILE A 14 14.71 -24.97 -32.51
N ILE A 15 14.53 -25.74 -31.44
CA ILE A 15 13.22 -26.12 -30.91
C ILE A 15 12.42 -24.87 -30.51
N THR A 16 13.05 -23.93 -29.80
CA THR A 16 12.42 -22.65 -29.42
C THR A 16 11.96 -21.87 -30.64
N TRP A 17 12.80 -21.75 -31.67
CA TRP A 17 12.47 -21.04 -32.91
C TRP A 17 11.28 -21.68 -33.63
N ASN A 18 11.26 -23.01 -33.74
CA ASN A 18 10.15 -23.76 -34.35
C ASN A 18 8.82 -23.55 -33.61
N ILE A 19 8.83 -23.60 -32.27
CA ILE A 19 7.65 -23.37 -31.42
C ILE A 19 7.13 -21.94 -31.58
N MET A 20 8.02 -20.97 -31.67
CA MET A 20 7.67 -19.55 -31.76
C MET A 20 7.03 -19.18 -33.10
N HIS A 21 7.49 -19.80 -34.19
CA HIS A 21 7.04 -19.49 -35.56
C HIS A 21 6.05 -20.50 -36.14
N GLY A 22 5.68 -21.53 -35.39
CA GLY A 22 4.75 -22.57 -35.85
C GLY A 22 5.33 -23.43 -36.99
N CYS A 23 6.65 -23.49 -37.12
CA CYS A 23 7.32 -24.31 -38.13
C CYS A 23 7.53 -25.73 -37.59
N GLY A 24 6.83 -26.73 -38.15
CA GLY A 24 6.94 -28.15 -37.79
C GLY A 24 5.65 -28.76 -37.23
N GLN A 25 5.72 -30.01 -36.74
CA GLN A 25 4.65 -30.69 -36.02
C GLN A 25 4.89 -30.53 -34.51
N PRO A 26 4.32 -29.52 -33.83
CA PRO A 26 4.58 -29.29 -32.41
C PRO A 26 4.03 -30.38 -31.49
N GLN A 27 3.26 -31.34 -32.03
CA GLN A 27 2.80 -32.52 -31.32
C GLN A 27 3.94 -33.49 -30.98
N ASP A 28 5.00 -33.53 -31.79
CA ASP A 28 6.18 -34.38 -31.62
C ASP A 28 6.94 -34.06 -30.31
N LEU A 29 6.80 -32.84 -29.79
CA LEU A 29 7.40 -32.43 -28.50
C LEU A 29 6.82 -33.23 -27.32
N PHE A 30 5.58 -33.70 -27.42
CA PHE A 30 4.94 -34.50 -26.38
C PHE A 30 5.35 -35.98 -26.42
N GLU A 31 6.09 -36.41 -27.45
CA GLU A 31 6.68 -37.75 -27.53
C GLU A 31 8.01 -37.85 -26.77
N LEU A 32 8.59 -36.71 -26.35
CA LEU A 32 9.82 -36.67 -25.56
C LEU A 32 9.63 -37.27 -24.15
N PRO A 33 10.64 -37.95 -23.58
CA PRO A 33 10.60 -38.37 -22.18
C PRO A 33 10.45 -37.17 -21.24
N SER A 34 9.69 -37.32 -20.15
CA SER A 34 9.30 -36.20 -19.27
C SER A 34 10.51 -35.40 -18.77
N VAL A 35 11.57 -36.06 -18.31
CA VAL A 35 12.78 -35.40 -17.80
C VAL A 35 13.39 -34.42 -18.81
N PHE A 36 13.34 -34.73 -20.11
CA PHE A 36 13.85 -33.84 -21.15
C PHE A 36 12.87 -32.71 -21.47
N LEU A 37 11.57 -32.99 -21.45
CA LEU A 37 10.53 -31.98 -21.63
C LEU A 37 10.54 -30.97 -20.47
N ASP A 38 10.65 -31.42 -19.23
CA ASP A 38 10.63 -30.59 -18.03
C ASP A 38 11.89 -29.68 -17.98
N GLY A 39 13.06 -30.23 -18.32
CA GLY A 39 14.29 -29.45 -18.50
C GLY A 39 14.20 -28.44 -19.65
N LEU A 40 13.53 -28.80 -20.76
CA LEU A 40 13.28 -27.88 -21.87
C LEU A 40 12.36 -26.73 -21.46
N LEU A 41 11.23 -27.00 -20.78
CA LEU A 41 10.25 -25.99 -20.34
C LEU A 41 10.90 -24.90 -19.47
N MET A 42 11.83 -25.28 -18.58
CA MET A 42 12.56 -24.33 -17.72
C MET A 42 13.53 -23.42 -18.50
N MET A 43 13.88 -23.77 -19.74
CA MET A 43 14.81 -23.01 -20.58
C MET A 43 14.10 -22.21 -21.68
N LEU A 44 12.79 -22.44 -21.89
CA LEU A 44 12.04 -21.76 -22.93
C LEU A 44 11.77 -20.28 -22.57
N PRO A 45 11.79 -19.38 -23.56
CA PRO A 45 11.30 -18.04 -23.36
C PRO A 45 9.77 -18.04 -23.16
N PRO A 46 9.22 -16.98 -22.53
CA PRO A 46 7.81 -16.88 -22.19
C PRO A 46 6.85 -17.18 -23.34
N LEU A 47 7.10 -16.64 -24.53
CA LEU A 47 6.19 -16.82 -25.66
C LEU A 47 6.20 -18.27 -26.20
N ALA A 48 7.35 -18.95 -26.15
CA ALA A 48 7.43 -20.35 -26.55
C ALA A 48 6.69 -21.24 -25.53
N LEU A 49 6.85 -20.93 -24.24
CA LEU A 49 6.14 -21.62 -23.16
C LEU A 49 4.62 -21.43 -23.26
N GLN A 50 4.17 -20.22 -23.62
CA GLN A 50 2.76 -19.93 -23.89
C GLN A 50 2.22 -20.69 -25.10
N ASN A 51 2.95 -20.73 -26.21
CA ASN A 51 2.51 -21.48 -27.40
C ASN A 51 2.35 -22.98 -27.09
N ILE A 52 3.24 -23.57 -26.28
CA ILE A 52 3.07 -24.94 -25.79
C ILE A 52 1.79 -25.06 -24.96
N TYR A 53 1.56 -24.12 -24.04
CA TYR A 53 0.36 -24.12 -23.19
C TYR A 53 -0.93 -24.08 -24.03
N GLU A 54 -1.01 -23.22 -25.05
CA GLU A 54 -2.15 -23.12 -25.97
C GLU A 54 -2.38 -24.43 -26.75
N LEU A 55 -1.31 -25.08 -27.22
CA LEU A 55 -1.38 -26.38 -27.90
C LEU A 55 -1.93 -27.49 -26.98
N THR A 56 -1.57 -27.47 -25.69
CA THR A 56 -2.07 -28.47 -24.73
C THR A 56 -3.57 -28.32 -24.47
N ILE A 57 -4.09 -27.09 -24.44
CA ILE A 57 -5.53 -26.83 -24.23
C ILE A 57 -6.33 -27.14 -25.50
N GLY A 58 -5.84 -26.76 -26.68
CA GLY A 58 -6.52 -27.01 -27.96
C GLY A 58 -6.73 -28.50 -28.28
N SER A 59 -5.88 -29.39 -27.74
CA SER A 59 -6.03 -30.85 -27.90
C SER A 59 -7.17 -31.48 -27.08
N THR A 60 -7.83 -30.73 -26.21
CA THR A 60 -8.87 -31.28 -25.30
C THR A 60 -10.31 -31.19 -25.85
N THR A 61 -10.53 -30.55 -27.00
CA THR A 61 -11.89 -30.29 -27.52
C THR A 61 -12.30 -31.12 -28.73
N VAL A 62 -11.45 -31.98 -29.29
CA VAL A 62 -11.86 -32.90 -30.36
C VAL A 62 -11.16 -34.25 -30.16
N GLU A 63 -11.95 -35.28 -29.80
CA GLU A 63 -11.59 -36.72 -29.79
C GLU A 63 -10.52 -37.21 -28.79
N ALA A 64 -10.88 -37.45 -27.52
CA ALA A 64 -10.12 -38.41 -26.67
C ALA A 64 -10.91 -38.89 -25.43
N SER A 65 -11.97 -39.66 -25.63
CA SER A 65 -12.81 -40.18 -24.53
C SER A 65 -12.39 -41.55 -23.96
N ILE A 66 -11.21 -42.12 -24.25
CA ILE A 66 -10.87 -43.48 -23.74
C ILE A 66 -9.51 -43.63 -23.00
N VAL A 67 -8.60 -42.63 -22.99
CA VAL A 67 -7.26 -42.76 -22.36
C VAL A 67 -7.14 -42.04 -20.99
N ASN A 68 -8.25 -41.90 -20.26
CA ASN A 68 -8.36 -40.90 -19.19
C ASN A 68 -7.88 -41.31 -17.78
N SER A 69 -7.43 -42.55 -17.54
CA SER A 69 -7.08 -42.99 -16.17
C SER A 69 -5.57 -42.95 -15.83
N ILE A 70 -4.67 -43.12 -16.80
CA ILE A 70 -3.20 -43.12 -16.57
C ILE A 70 -2.61 -41.69 -16.68
N ASN A 71 -3.28 -40.78 -17.39
CA ASN A 71 -2.81 -39.41 -17.61
C ASN A 71 -3.01 -38.45 -16.43
N ILE A 72 -3.82 -38.79 -15.43
CA ILE A 72 -4.14 -37.88 -14.31
C ILE A 72 -2.94 -37.70 -13.35
N ARG A 73 -2.11 -38.73 -13.13
CA ARG A 73 -0.88 -38.62 -12.31
C ARG A 73 0.24 -37.89 -13.05
N LYS A 74 0.41 -38.11 -14.36
CA LYS A 74 1.40 -37.39 -15.20
C LYS A 74 1.02 -35.90 -15.41
N LYS A 75 -0.28 -35.56 -15.44
CA LYS A 75 -0.76 -34.17 -15.53
C LYS A 75 -0.47 -33.34 -14.27
N ARG A 76 -0.50 -33.95 -13.07
CA ARG A 76 -0.19 -33.24 -11.81
C ARG A 76 1.29 -32.85 -11.66
N GLY A 77 2.23 -33.68 -12.15
CA GLY A 77 3.66 -33.33 -12.18
C GLY A 77 3.97 -32.18 -13.12
N ARG A 78 3.48 -32.29 -14.37
CA ARG A 78 3.70 -31.29 -15.44
C ARG A 78 3.14 -29.90 -15.11
N TYR A 79 2.00 -29.83 -14.43
CA TYR A 79 1.41 -28.57 -14.01
C TYR A 79 2.26 -27.84 -12.95
N ASN A 80 2.95 -28.60 -12.09
CA ASN A 80 3.86 -28.03 -11.08
C ASN A 80 5.15 -27.50 -11.71
N GLU A 81 5.69 -28.19 -12.72
CA GLU A 81 6.91 -27.78 -13.44
C GLU A 81 6.65 -26.57 -14.35
N SER A 82 5.50 -26.52 -15.05
CA SER A 82 5.11 -25.32 -15.79
C SER A 82 4.95 -24.11 -14.88
N ARG A 83 4.41 -24.31 -13.67
CA ARG A 83 4.26 -23.26 -12.67
C ARG A 83 5.63 -22.75 -12.17
N ALA A 84 6.57 -23.66 -11.91
CA ALA A 84 7.93 -23.32 -11.51
C ALA A 84 8.70 -22.57 -12.61
N ALA A 85 8.48 -22.93 -13.88
CA ALA A 85 9.04 -22.21 -15.03
C ALA A 85 8.53 -20.75 -15.08
N TRP A 86 7.21 -20.55 -14.97
CA TRP A 86 6.62 -19.21 -14.93
C TRP A 86 7.08 -18.39 -13.72
N GLU A 87 7.18 -19.00 -12.54
CA GLU A 87 7.72 -18.36 -11.34
C GLU A 87 9.17 -17.88 -11.56
N THR A 88 9.99 -18.73 -12.15
CA THR A 88 11.41 -18.41 -12.45
C THR A 88 11.51 -17.28 -13.46
N LEU A 89 10.71 -17.32 -14.53
CA LEU A 89 10.65 -16.26 -15.54
C LEU A 89 10.18 -14.93 -14.96
N TYR A 90 9.17 -14.96 -14.09
CA TYR A 90 8.65 -13.77 -13.41
C TYR A 90 9.71 -13.14 -12.51
N LYS A 91 10.30 -13.92 -11.59
CA LYS A 91 11.33 -13.44 -10.66
C LYS A 91 12.57 -12.92 -11.37
N LYS A 92 12.95 -13.55 -12.49
CA LYS A 92 14.08 -13.10 -13.33
C LYS A 92 13.82 -11.74 -13.98
N ARG A 93 12.59 -11.46 -14.42
CA ARG A 93 12.22 -10.21 -15.09
C ARG A 93 11.94 -9.07 -14.11
N TRP A 94 11.34 -9.37 -12.95
CA TRP A 94 10.96 -8.37 -11.94
C TRP A 94 11.41 -8.76 -10.51
N PRO A 95 12.71 -8.60 -10.17
CA PRO A 95 13.28 -9.04 -8.88
C PRO A 95 12.90 -8.15 -7.67
N GLU A 96 12.66 -6.85 -7.89
CA GLU A 96 12.35 -5.90 -6.81
C GLU A 96 10.93 -6.06 -6.24
N ASN A 97 10.03 -6.61 -7.05
CA ASN A 97 8.63 -6.84 -6.71
C ASN A 97 8.42 -8.16 -5.95
N ILE A 98 9.39 -8.64 -5.16
CA ILE A 98 9.25 -9.84 -4.31
C ILE A 98 9.04 -9.47 -2.83
N LYS A 99 9.17 -8.18 -2.47
CA LYS A 99 8.92 -7.65 -1.10
C LYS A 99 7.43 -7.60 -0.72
N TRP A 100 6.62 -8.57 -1.15
CA TRP A 100 5.20 -8.67 -0.83
C TRP A 100 4.93 -9.38 0.49
N LYS A 101 5.97 -9.85 1.20
CA LYS A 101 5.79 -10.67 2.41
C LYS A 101 6.58 -10.26 3.65
N ASP A 102 7.59 -9.40 3.52
CA ASP A 102 8.44 -9.05 4.65
C ASP A 102 8.70 -7.54 4.67
N GLN A 103 7.77 -6.78 5.26
CA GLN A 103 8.06 -5.53 5.99
C GLN A 103 6.78 -4.97 6.59
N SER A 104 6.46 -5.43 7.80
CA SER A 104 5.73 -4.65 8.78
C SER A 104 6.65 -3.50 9.25
N SER A 105 6.69 -2.39 8.51
CA SER A 105 7.29 -1.15 8.99
C SER A 105 6.54 0.04 8.41
N TYR A 106 5.91 0.77 9.33
CA TYR A 106 5.38 2.12 9.21
C TYR A 106 6.12 2.97 8.17
N THR A 107 5.46 3.24 7.05
CA THR A 107 5.35 4.56 6.41
C THR A 107 4.34 4.43 5.26
N ALA A 108 3.35 5.32 5.24
CA ALA A 108 2.43 5.47 4.13
C ALA A 108 3.20 5.71 2.82
N ARG A 109 3.08 4.80 1.85
CA ARG A 109 3.25 5.03 0.40
C ARG A 109 2.89 3.75 -0.39
N ASP A 110 2.01 3.93 -1.37
CA ASP A 110 1.63 2.98 -2.44
C ASP A 110 0.87 1.68 -2.06
N HIS A 111 -0.35 1.81 -1.54
CA HIS A 111 -1.32 0.71 -1.47
C HIS A 111 -2.21 0.68 -2.73
N CYS A 112 -1.68 0.13 -3.82
CA CYS A 112 -2.45 -0.09 -5.05
C CYS A 112 -2.81 -1.57 -5.28
N VAL A 113 -2.51 -2.48 -4.33
CA VAL A 113 -2.72 -3.94 -4.53
C VAL A 113 -3.17 -4.69 -3.26
N GLU A 114 -4.06 -4.11 -2.47
CA GLU A 114 -4.71 -4.80 -1.32
C GLU A 114 -6.10 -5.37 -1.66
N ALA A 115 -6.33 -5.79 -2.91
CA ALA A 115 -7.61 -6.39 -3.33
C ALA A 115 -7.62 -7.94 -3.34
N HIS A 116 -6.51 -8.60 -2.98
CA HIS A 116 -6.39 -10.07 -3.01
C HIS A 116 -5.95 -10.67 -1.66
N GLU A 117 -6.64 -10.33 -0.58
CA GLU A 117 -6.56 -11.12 0.66
C GLU A 117 -7.94 -11.56 1.14
N SER A 118 -8.49 -12.58 0.48
CA SER A 118 -9.41 -13.53 1.10
C SER A 118 -9.58 -14.78 0.24
N THR A 119 -8.57 -15.64 0.27
CA THR A 119 -8.59 -17.11 0.08
C THR A 119 -7.16 -17.51 -0.21
N ALA A 120 -6.68 -18.62 0.34
CA ALA A 120 -5.41 -19.20 -0.02
C ALA A 120 -5.46 -19.69 -1.49
N SER A 121 -5.39 -18.77 -2.44
CA SER A 121 -5.38 -19.06 -3.86
C SER A 121 -3.94 -19.34 -4.30
N VAL A 122 -3.77 -20.44 -5.00
CA VAL A 122 -2.52 -20.84 -5.64
C VAL A 122 -2.14 -19.73 -6.63
N ILE A 123 -1.08 -18.96 -6.34
CA ILE A 123 -0.56 -17.91 -7.23
C ILE A 123 -0.42 -18.48 -8.66
N ASP A 124 -1.16 -17.90 -9.59
CA ASP A 124 -1.09 -18.21 -11.02
C ASP A 124 -0.01 -17.33 -11.68
N TRP A 125 1.21 -17.85 -11.69
CA TRP A 125 2.37 -17.16 -12.26
C TRP A 125 2.25 -16.88 -13.76
N LEU A 126 1.49 -17.70 -14.50
CA LEU A 126 1.25 -17.49 -15.93
C LEU A 126 0.39 -16.23 -16.13
N GLN A 127 -0.72 -16.16 -15.41
CA GLN A 127 -1.63 -15.00 -15.45
C GLN A 127 -0.90 -13.72 -15.04
N LEU A 128 -0.16 -13.73 -13.92
CA LEU A 128 0.62 -12.60 -13.46
C LEU A 128 1.71 -12.15 -14.44
N TYR A 129 2.41 -13.10 -15.07
CA TYR A 129 3.45 -12.79 -16.05
C TYR A 129 2.87 -12.01 -17.23
N TRP A 130 1.77 -12.51 -17.81
CA TRP A 130 1.17 -11.90 -18.99
C TRP A 130 0.43 -10.60 -18.70
N GLU A 131 -0.24 -10.49 -17.55
CA GLU A 131 -0.79 -9.23 -17.08
C GLU A 131 0.30 -8.17 -16.94
N ARG A 132 1.42 -8.49 -16.26
CA ARG A 132 2.50 -7.52 -16.06
C ARG A 132 3.19 -7.17 -17.37
N HIS A 133 3.39 -8.15 -18.26
CA HIS A 133 3.90 -7.88 -19.61
C HIS A 133 2.98 -6.92 -20.38
N LEU A 134 1.66 -7.11 -20.31
CA LEU A 134 0.70 -6.24 -20.97
C LEU A 134 0.74 -4.82 -20.38
N GLN A 135 0.91 -4.69 -19.06
CA GLN A 135 1.12 -3.39 -18.43
C GLN A 135 2.40 -2.71 -18.94
N ASP A 136 3.53 -3.42 -19.01
CA ASP A 136 4.78 -2.87 -19.56
C ASP A 136 4.58 -2.39 -21.02
N CYS A 137 3.83 -3.15 -21.83
CA CYS A 137 3.49 -2.77 -23.20
C CYS A 137 2.65 -1.49 -23.28
N LEU A 138 1.65 -1.33 -22.41
CA LEU A 138 0.80 -0.14 -22.36
C LEU A 138 1.53 1.09 -21.81
N ASP A 139 2.43 0.90 -20.84
CA ASP A 139 3.29 1.95 -20.30
C ASP A 139 4.21 2.47 -21.42
N ALA A 140 4.89 1.57 -22.15
CA ALA A 140 5.72 1.94 -23.29
C ALA A 140 4.92 2.59 -24.44
N ALA A 141 3.72 2.11 -24.72
CA ALA A 141 2.83 2.71 -25.71
C ALA A 141 2.38 4.11 -25.27
N THR A 142 2.14 4.32 -23.98
CA THR A 142 1.79 5.64 -23.44
C THR A 142 2.94 6.63 -23.63
N GLU A 143 4.18 6.25 -23.31
CA GLU A 143 5.35 7.12 -23.51
C GLU A 143 5.48 7.59 -24.95
N GLN A 144 5.26 6.69 -25.91
CA GLN A 144 5.24 7.04 -27.33
C GLN A 144 4.06 7.93 -27.71
N ALA A 145 2.87 7.65 -27.17
CA ALA A 145 1.66 8.41 -27.47
C ALA A 145 1.67 9.83 -26.86
N LEU A 146 2.52 10.08 -25.86
CA LEU A 146 2.74 11.40 -25.27
C LEU A 146 3.67 12.29 -26.10
N LEU A 147 4.37 11.76 -27.10
CA LEU A 147 5.26 12.53 -27.96
C LEU A 147 4.46 13.45 -28.90
N PRO A 148 4.90 14.71 -29.14
CA PRO A 148 4.21 15.64 -30.03
C PRO A 148 4.02 15.15 -31.47
N ALA A 149 4.86 14.21 -31.91
CA ALA A 149 4.83 13.64 -33.25
C ALA A 149 3.81 12.50 -33.43
N PHE A 150 3.09 12.10 -32.38
CA PHE A 150 2.18 10.96 -32.45
C PHE A 150 0.90 11.29 -33.24
N GLY A 151 0.69 10.55 -34.34
CA GLY A 151 -0.44 10.73 -35.26
C GLY A 151 -1.77 10.10 -34.83
N GLY A 152 -1.88 9.61 -33.58
CA GLY A 152 -3.15 9.15 -32.99
C GLY A 152 -3.52 7.67 -33.19
N ASN A 153 -2.77 6.88 -33.98
CA ASN A 153 -3.09 5.46 -34.16
C ASN A 153 -2.43 4.56 -33.09
N ILE A 154 -3.11 4.38 -31.97
CA ILE A 154 -2.64 3.57 -30.83
C ILE A 154 -2.42 2.09 -31.22
N ALA A 155 -3.19 1.59 -32.18
CA ALA A 155 -3.18 0.19 -32.63
C ALA A 155 -1.83 -0.26 -33.23
N GLU A 156 -1.14 0.68 -33.87
CA GLU A 156 0.10 0.46 -34.63
C GLU A 156 1.34 0.92 -33.85
N LEU A 157 1.17 1.29 -32.57
CA LEU A 157 2.30 1.57 -31.70
C LEU A 157 3.17 0.32 -31.57
N LYS A 158 4.44 0.47 -31.96
CA LYS A 158 5.42 -0.61 -31.90
C LYS A 158 5.96 -0.74 -30.49
N ILE A 159 5.88 -1.94 -29.93
CA ILE A 159 6.47 -2.27 -28.64
C ILE A 159 8.00 -2.29 -28.79
N PRO A 160 8.75 -1.61 -27.88
CA PRO A 160 10.21 -1.57 -27.95
C PRO A 160 10.86 -2.96 -27.94
N ASP A 161 11.97 -3.10 -28.67
CA ASP A 161 12.76 -4.34 -28.72
C ASP A 161 13.27 -4.79 -27.34
N SER A 162 13.45 -3.86 -26.41
CA SER A 162 13.80 -4.15 -25.01
C SER A 162 12.72 -4.97 -24.30
N ILE A 163 11.44 -4.78 -24.63
CA ILE A 163 10.32 -5.58 -24.11
C ILE A 163 10.14 -6.87 -24.92
N MET A 164 10.28 -6.79 -26.25
CA MET A 164 10.11 -7.94 -27.14
C MET A 164 11.17 -9.03 -26.92
N SER A 165 12.42 -8.64 -26.69
CA SER A 165 13.51 -9.57 -26.40
C SER A 165 13.28 -10.38 -25.12
N LEU A 166 12.57 -9.83 -24.13
CA LEU A 166 12.25 -10.52 -22.87
C LEU A 166 11.27 -11.68 -23.04
N ILE A 167 10.39 -11.62 -24.05
CA ILE A 167 9.44 -12.69 -24.36
C ILE A 167 9.99 -13.70 -25.38
N GLY A 168 11.22 -13.48 -25.88
CA GLY A 168 11.91 -14.38 -26.81
C GLY A 168 11.86 -13.96 -28.28
N HIS A 169 11.33 -12.78 -28.61
CA HIS A 169 11.41 -12.24 -29.96
C HIS A 169 12.78 -11.60 -30.20
N ILE A 170 13.58 -12.19 -31.09
CA ILE A 170 14.89 -11.65 -31.50
C ILE A 170 14.78 -11.22 -32.96
N GLY A 171 14.67 -9.91 -33.17
CA GLY A 171 14.89 -9.21 -34.45
C GLY A 171 14.43 -9.96 -35.71
N SER A 172 13.14 -9.88 -36.03
CA SER A 172 12.64 -10.17 -37.38
C SER A 172 11.78 -8.99 -37.84
N GLY A 173 12.11 -8.42 -39.00
CA GLY A 173 11.49 -7.22 -39.56
C GLY A 173 9.97 -7.29 -39.73
N ASP A 174 9.34 -6.11 -39.80
CA ASP A 174 7.90 -5.81 -39.99
C ASP A 174 6.95 -7.00 -39.75
N CYS A 175 6.94 -7.48 -38.51
CA CYS A 175 6.03 -8.47 -38.00
C CYS A 175 4.92 -7.76 -37.24
N ASN A 176 3.65 -8.05 -37.52
CA ASN A 176 2.51 -7.53 -36.74
C ASN A 176 2.61 -7.89 -35.24
N CYS A 177 3.47 -8.85 -34.87
CA CYS A 177 3.76 -9.21 -33.49
C CYS A 177 4.41 -8.09 -32.67
N SER A 178 4.98 -7.05 -33.29
CA SER A 178 5.50 -5.88 -32.56
C SER A 178 4.42 -4.86 -32.21
N ASN A 179 3.21 -4.98 -32.75
CA ASN A 179 2.17 -3.98 -32.54
C ASN A 179 1.47 -4.21 -31.20
N LEU A 180 1.13 -3.14 -30.49
CA LEU A 180 0.37 -3.22 -29.24
C LEU A 180 -0.91 -4.06 -29.38
N SER A 181 -1.62 -3.93 -30.50
CA SER A 181 -2.83 -4.71 -30.81
C SER A 181 -2.61 -6.21 -30.76
N TYR A 182 -1.46 -6.72 -31.21
CA TYR A 182 -1.13 -8.15 -31.12
C TYR A 182 -1.04 -8.61 -29.66
N HIS A 183 -0.34 -7.85 -28.83
CA HIS A 183 -0.15 -8.20 -27.42
C HIS A 183 -1.47 -8.16 -26.65
N CYS A 184 -2.29 -7.13 -26.86
CA CYS A 184 -3.60 -7.06 -26.22
C CYS A 184 -4.51 -8.21 -26.66
N ASN A 185 -4.55 -8.54 -27.95
CA ASN A 185 -5.39 -9.63 -28.44
C ASN A 185 -4.92 -11.00 -27.93
N LYS A 186 -3.61 -11.23 -27.88
CA LYS A 186 -3.03 -12.52 -27.46
C LYS A 186 -3.07 -12.71 -25.95
N PHE A 187 -2.79 -11.67 -25.18
CA PHE A 187 -2.59 -11.77 -23.72
C PHE A 187 -3.67 -11.08 -22.89
N GLY A 188 -4.60 -10.35 -23.52
CA GLY A 188 -5.64 -9.60 -22.82
C GLY A 188 -6.55 -10.46 -21.93
N CYS A 189 -6.72 -11.74 -22.24
CA CYS A 189 -7.51 -12.67 -21.43
C CYS A 189 -6.91 -12.94 -20.03
N TYR A 190 -5.61 -12.69 -19.85
CA TYR A 190 -4.91 -12.80 -18.57
C TYR A 190 -5.01 -11.53 -17.72
N ALA A 191 -5.41 -10.40 -18.30
CA ALA A 191 -5.52 -9.15 -17.56
C ALA A 191 -6.67 -9.19 -16.55
N ARG A 192 -6.35 -8.90 -15.29
CA ARG A 192 -7.25 -8.67 -14.16
C ARG A 192 -7.04 -7.27 -13.58
N CYS A 193 -5.80 -6.84 -13.43
CA CYS A 193 -5.44 -5.54 -12.87
C CYS A 193 -4.71 -4.68 -13.90
N MET A 194 -5.28 -3.54 -14.28
CA MET A 194 -4.69 -2.67 -15.30
C MET A 194 -4.67 -1.21 -14.89
N ARG A 195 -3.57 -0.53 -15.22
CA ARG A 195 -3.42 0.92 -15.06
C ARG A 195 -3.37 1.57 -16.43
N LEU A 196 -4.29 2.49 -16.68
CA LEU A 196 -4.46 3.15 -17.96
C LEU A 196 -4.31 4.65 -17.83
N GLN A 197 -3.48 5.22 -18.70
CA GLN A 197 -3.31 6.66 -18.82
C GLN A 197 -4.36 7.22 -19.78
N SER A 198 -4.71 8.49 -19.63
CA SER A 198 -5.80 9.11 -20.41
C SER A 198 -5.69 8.96 -21.92
N VAL A 199 -4.46 8.92 -22.46
CA VAL A 199 -4.22 8.77 -23.90
C VAL A 199 -4.70 7.42 -24.44
N LEU A 200 -4.73 6.39 -23.57
CA LEU A 200 -5.19 5.06 -23.93
C LEU A 200 -6.70 4.90 -23.77
N CYS A 201 -7.41 5.83 -23.12
CA CYS A 201 -8.86 5.79 -22.93
C CYS A 201 -9.61 6.23 -24.20
N HIS A 202 -9.48 5.45 -25.28
CA HIS A 202 -10.14 5.67 -26.57
C HIS A 202 -10.78 4.35 -27.05
N ASP A 203 -11.84 4.41 -27.85
CA ASP A 203 -12.58 3.25 -28.38
C ASP A 203 -11.72 2.05 -28.82
N LYS A 204 -10.57 2.27 -29.48
CA LYS A 204 -9.69 1.19 -29.92
C LYS A 204 -9.13 0.32 -28.78
N ILE A 205 -8.93 0.87 -27.57
CA ILE A 205 -8.45 0.08 -26.43
C ILE A 205 -9.54 -0.90 -25.94
N LEU A 206 -10.81 -0.56 -26.14
CA LEU A 206 -11.94 -1.39 -25.74
C LEU A 206 -11.93 -2.69 -26.53
N ASP A 207 -11.71 -2.59 -27.85
CA ASP A 207 -11.57 -3.74 -28.74
C ASP A 207 -10.40 -4.62 -28.31
N PHE A 208 -9.28 -4.00 -27.92
CA PHE A 208 -8.07 -4.69 -27.49
C PHE A 208 -8.20 -5.41 -26.15
N LEU A 209 -8.98 -4.86 -25.22
CA LEU A 209 -9.23 -5.44 -23.90
C LEU A 209 -10.56 -6.19 -23.83
N ARG A 210 -11.18 -6.50 -24.98
CA ARG A 210 -12.49 -7.17 -25.05
C ARG A 210 -12.51 -8.54 -24.40
N THR A 211 -11.39 -9.24 -24.41
CA THR A 211 -11.25 -10.58 -23.83
C THR A 211 -10.84 -10.53 -22.35
N SER A 212 -10.53 -9.35 -21.82
CA SER A 212 -10.12 -9.15 -20.43
C SER A 212 -11.32 -9.30 -19.48
N LYS A 213 -11.01 -9.75 -18.26
CA LYS A 213 -11.97 -9.82 -17.15
C LYS A 213 -11.43 -8.97 -16.03
N LEU A 214 -11.46 -7.66 -16.21
CA LEU A 214 -10.77 -6.74 -15.32
C LEU A 214 -11.47 -6.69 -13.96
N GLU A 215 -10.71 -6.92 -12.91
CA GLU A 215 -11.09 -6.90 -11.51
C GLU A 215 -10.67 -5.57 -10.86
N SER A 216 -9.54 -5.00 -11.27
CA SER A 216 -9.06 -3.69 -10.81
C SER A 216 -8.68 -2.79 -11.98
N LEU A 217 -9.19 -1.56 -11.96
CA LEU A 217 -8.88 -0.52 -12.93
C LEU A 217 -8.36 0.74 -12.25
N VAL A 218 -7.18 1.19 -12.66
CA VAL A 218 -6.60 2.47 -12.24
C VAL A 218 -6.51 3.40 -13.43
N PHE A 219 -7.28 4.47 -13.43
CA PHE A 219 -7.19 5.52 -14.45
C PHE A 219 -6.28 6.64 -13.98
N ARG A 220 -5.28 6.99 -14.78
CA ARG A 220 -4.31 8.04 -14.47
C ARG A 220 -4.43 9.21 -15.43
N ARG A 221 -4.36 10.43 -14.88
CA ARG A 221 -4.28 11.69 -15.64
C ARG A 221 -5.47 11.91 -16.58
N ILE A 222 -6.69 11.54 -16.21
CA ILE A 222 -7.90 11.92 -16.97
C ILE A 222 -8.15 13.42 -16.80
N LEU A 223 -7.59 14.23 -17.71
CA LEU A 223 -7.61 15.70 -17.58
C LEU A 223 -8.72 16.40 -18.39
N SER A 224 -9.50 15.64 -19.16
CA SER A 224 -10.55 16.17 -20.04
C SER A 224 -11.68 15.16 -20.18
N GLY A 225 -12.92 15.66 -20.17
CA GLY A 225 -14.15 14.87 -20.37
C GLY A 225 -14.16 14.05 -21.67
N ARG A 226 -13.34 14.41 -22.67
CA ARG A 226 -13.21 13.66 -23.93
C ARG A 226 -12.77 12.20 -23.73
N HIS A 227 -12.00 11.91 -22.67
CA HIS A 227 -11.54 10.56 -22.38
C HIS A 227 -12.50 9.81 -21.44
N VAL A 228 -13.46 10.51 -20.83
CA VAL A 228 -14.37 9.93 -19.83
C VAL A 228 -15.34 8.95 -20.49
N ASP A 229 -15.75 9.19 -21.73
CA ASP A 229 -16.55 8.23 -22.50
C ASP A 229 -15.83 6.88 -22.66
N GLY A 230 -14.53 6.91 -23.00
CA GLY A 230 -13.69 5.70 -23.07
C GLY A 230 -13.53 5.00 -21.72
N VAL A 231 -13.41 5.77 -20.63
CA VAL A 231 -13.39 5.24 -19.25
C VAL A 231 -14.71 4.52 -18.93
N CYS A 232 -15.85 5.18 -19.15
CA CYS A 232 -17.18 4.63 -18.88
C CYS A 232 -17.46 3.36 -19.69
N LYS A 233 -17.07 3.33 -20.97
CA LYS A 233 -17.21 2.13 -21.81
C LYS A 233 -16.37 0.97 -21.29
N LEU A 234 -15.13 1.21 -20.86
CA LEU A 234 -14.27 0.15 -20.33
C LEU A 234 -14.80 -0.41 -19.00
N ILE A 235 -15.30 0.46 -18.14
CA ILE A 235 -15.99 0.08 -16.90
C ILE A 235 -17.21 -0.79 -17.24
N THR A 236 -18.05 -0.33 -18.17
CA THR A 236 -19.27 -1.05 -18.58
C THR A 236 -18.94 -2.44 -19.12
N GLN A 237 -17.87 -2.56 -19.92
CA GLN A 237 -17.40 -3.83 -20.48
C GLN A 237 -16.96 -4.85 -19.41
N ASN A 238 -16.46 -4.39 -18.26
CA ASN A 238 -15.95 -5.23 -17.18
C ASN A 238 -16.79 -5.17 -15.90
N ARG A 239 -18.01 -4.62 -15.97
CA ARG A 239 -18.85 -4.32 -14.80
C ARG A 239 -19.11 -5.52 -13.89
N GLU A 240 -19.18 -6.72 -14.45
CA GLU A 240 -19.49 -7.96 -13.72
C GLU A 240 -18.29 -8.50 -12.94
N THR A 241 -17.07 -8.14 -13.34
CA THR A 241 -15.82 -8.62 -12.73
C THR A 241 -15.13 -7.56 -11.89
N LEU A 242 -15.47 -6.28 -12.10
CA LEU A 242 -14.78 -5.16 -11.46
C LEU A 242 -15.10 -5.09 -9.96
N ILE A 243 -14.06 -5.18 -9.14
CA ILE A 243 -14.11 -5.06 -7.66
C ILE A 243 -13.41 -3.78 -7.17
N SER A 244 -12.52 -3.20 -7.98
CA SER A 244 -11.69 -2.05 -7.59
C SER A 244 -11.64 -1.01 -8.71
N LEU A 245 -11.89 0.25 -8.35
CA LEU A 245 -11.83 1.39 -9.25
C LEU A 245 -11.05 2.53 -8.59
N GLU A 246 -9.98 2.96 -9.26
CA GLU A 246 -9.09 4.02 -8.78
C GLU A 246 -8.90 5.12 -9.84
N LEU A 247 -8.95 6.38 -9.40
CA LEU A 247 -8.74 7.57 -10.23
C LEU A 247 -7.58 8.40 -9.64
N VAL A 248 -6.48 8.53 -10.39
CA VAL A 248 -5.24 9.19 -9.90
C VAL A 248 -4.84 10.36 -10.79
N TYR A 249 -4.55 11.52 -10.19
CA TYR A 249 -4.17 12.74 -10.90
C TYR A 249 -5.19 13.17 -11.98
N CYS A 250 -6.47 12.91 -11.75
CA CYS A 250 -7.56 13.23 -12.66
C CYS A 250 -8.14 14.63 -12.38
N LYS A 251 -8.64 15.28 -13.42
CA LYS A 251 -9.40 16.54 -13.34
C LYS A 251 -10.79 16.30 -13.90
N LEU A 252 -11.71 15.96 -13.02
CA LEU A 252 -13.07 15.54 -13.34
C LEU A 252 -14.06 16.63 -12.94
N SER A 253 -14.99 16.94 -13.83
CA SER A 253 -16.15 17.76 -13.51
C SER A 253 -17.21 16.92 -12.77
N PRO A 254 -18.19 17.56 -12.11
CA PRO A 254 -19.33 16.84 -11.55
C PRO A 254 -20.06 15.96 -12.57
N LEU A 255 -20.15 16.40 -13.85
CA LEU A 255 -20.76 15.61 -14.92
C LEU A 255 -19.91 14.38 -15.28
N ASP A 256 -18.58 14.51 -15.28
CA ASP A 256 -17.69 13.37 -15.53
C ASP A 256 -17.84 12.31 -14.43
N MET A 257 -17.90 12.76 -13.17
CA MET A 257 -18.15 11.87 -12.03
C MET A 257 -19.52 11.19 -12.10
N GLU A 258 -20.56 11.93 -12.51
CA GLU A 258 -21.90 11.38 -12.75
C GLU A 258 -21.86 10.25 -13.79
N MET A 259 -21.19 10.48 -14.92
CA MET A 259 -21.06 9.47 -15.99
C MET A 259 -20.30 8.23 -15.50
N ILE A 260 -19.18 8.42 -14.80
CA ILE A 260 -18.37 7.31 -14.27
C ILE A 260 -19.20 6.48 -13.28
N CYS A 261 -19.84 7.10 -12.29
CA CYS A 261 -20.63 6.38 -11.29
C CYS A 261 -21.80 5.61 -11.93
N ASN A 262 -22.48 6.22 -12.90
CA ASN A 262 -23.58 5.57 -13.63
C ASN A 262 -23.12 4.40 -14.52
N SER A 263 -21.87 4.41 -14.99
CA SER A 263 -21.30 3.31 -15.79
C SER A 263 -21.00 2.04 -14.99
N VAL A 264 -20.72 2.19 -13.69
CA VAL A 264 -20.50 1.05 -12.79
C VAL A 264 -21.84 0.47 -12.32
N TYR A 265 -22.89 1.28 -12.29
CA TYR A 265 -24.17 0.90 -11.71
C TYR A 265 -24.92 -0.13 -12.55
N ASP A 266 -25.22 -1.28 -11.95
CA ASP A 266 -26.12 -2.28 -12.54
C ASP A 266 -27.58 -1.97 -12.17
N LYS A 267 -28.37 -1.61 -13.17
CA LYS A 267 -29.79 -1.29 -13.02
C LYS A 267 -30.66 -2.50 -12.69
N GLU A 268 -30.21 -3.71 -13.01
CA GLU A 268 -30.97 -4.94 -12.73
C GLU A 268 -30.79 -5.33 -11.27
N ILE A 269 -29.54 -5.36 -10.80
CA ILE A 269 -29.17 -5.79 -9.44
C ILE A 269 -29.32 -4.64 -8.41
N HIS A 270 -29.49 -3.41 -8.88
CA HIS A 270 -29.53 -2.20 -8.06
C HIS A 270 -28.28 -2.06 -7.15
N SER A 271 -27.12 -2.43 -7.68
CA SER A 271 -25.82 -2.31 -7.00
C SER A 271 -24.68 -2.21 -8.02
N HIS A 272 -23.44 -2.01 -7.56
CA HIS A 272 -22.28 -1.79 -8.42
C HIS A 272 -21.13 -2.80 -8.20
N GLY A 273 -21.23 -3.73 -7.26
CA GLY A 273 -20.22 -4.79 -7.00
C GLY A 273 -18.85 -4.32 -6.46
N ILE A 274 -18.46 -3.06 -6.70
CA ILE A 274 -17.20 -2.48 -6.21
C ILE A 274 -17.04 -2.63 -4.70
N GLN A 275 -15.85 -3.05 -4.32
CA GLN A 275 -15.38 -3.19 -2.96
C GLN A 275 -14.40 -2.09 -2.57
N HIS A 276 -13.57 -1.64 -3.52
CA HIS A 276 -12.57 -0.59 -3.30
C HIS A 276 -12.76 0.56 -4.28
N PHE A 277 -13.05 1.74 -3.76
CA PHE A 277 -13.18 2.95 -4.56
C PHE A 277 -12.18 4.00 -4.08
N SER A 278 -11.33 4.47 -5.00
CA SER A 278 -10.24 5.39 -4.66
C SER A 278 -10.15 6.55 -5.63
N ILE A 279 -9.99 7.74 -5.07
CA ILE A 279 -9.68 8.96 -5.80
C ILE A 279 -8.50 9.61 -5.09
N THR A 280 -7.39 9.76 -5.81
CA THR A 280 -6.12 10.23 -5.25
C THR A 280 -5.56 11.38 -6.07
N SER A 281 -5.18 12.47 -5.38
CA SER A 281 -4.58 13.68 -5.96
C SER A 281 -5.36 14.20 -7.18
N SER A 282 -6.70 14.08 -7.14
CA SER A 282 -7.60 14.33 -8.26
C SER A 282 -8.68 15.33 -7.88
N THR A 283 -8.96 16.32 -8.73
CA THR A 283 -10.02 17.29 -8.47
C THR A 283 -11.35 16.78 -9.03
N ILE A 284 -12.37 16.61 -8.19
CA ILE A 284 -13.64 15.95 -8.57
C ILE A 284 -14.88 16.86 -8.57
N PHE A 285 -14.80 18.07 -7.98
CA PHE A 285 -15.94 19.01 -7.95
C PHE A 285 -15.60 20.44 -8.39
N GLY A 286 -14.32 20.77 -8.61
CA GLY A 286 -13.87 22.14 -8.88
C GLY A 286 -14.16 23.11 -7.72
N ASN A 287 -13.48 24.25 -7.69
CA ASN A 287 -13.53 25.17 -6.54
C ASN A 287 -14.89 25.88 -6.31
N LYS A 288 -15.93 25.59 -7.10
CA LYS A 288 -17.20 26.34 -7.12
C LYS A 288 -18.47 25.48 -7.22
N SER A 289 -18.38 24.15 -7.33
CA SER A 289 -19.60 23.35 -7.45
C SER A 289 -20.30 23.24 -6.10
N SER A 290 -21.54 23.73 -6.02
CA SER A 290 -22.43 23.49 -4.88
C SER A 290 -23.22 22.18 -5.03
N SER A 291 -23.21 21.54 -6.20
CA SER A 291 -23.98 20.34 -6.47
C SER A 291 -23.07 19.12 -6.53
N ILE A 292 -23.44 18.11 -5.76
CA ILE A 292 -22.78 16.82 -5.71
C ILE A 292 -23.51 15.91 -6.69
N PRO A 293 -22.80 15.16 -7.54
CA PRO A 293 -23.42 14.25 -8.51
C PRO A 293 -24.36 13.26 -7.82
N CYS A 294 -25.58 13.14 -8.35
CA CYS A 294 -26.57 12.18 -7.86
C CYS A 294 -26.05 10.74 -8.03
N GLY A 295 -25.31 10.46 -9.11
CA GLY A 295 -24.69 9.17 -9.37
C GLY A 295 -23.68 8.78 -8.28
N LEU A 296 -22.90 9.73 -7.76
CA LEU A 296 -21.98 9.44 -6.64
C LEU A 296 -22.74 9.17 -5.34
N SER A 297 -23.83 9.91 -5.11
CA SER A 297 -24.71 9.65 -3.96
C SER A 297 -25.27 8.23 -4.01
N PHE A 298 -25.78 7.83 -5.17
CA PHE A 298 -26.31 6.49 -5.40
C PHE A 298 -25.21 5.42 -5.24
N PHE A 299 -24.03 5.66 -5.80
CA PHE A 299 -22.88 4.78 -5.68
C PHE A 299 -22.52 4.52 -4.22
N LEU A 300 -22.27 5.57 -3.43
CA LEU A 300 -21.88 5.43 -2.04
C LEU A 300 -22.98 4.81 -1.16
N SER A 301 -24.25 5.06 -1.48
CA SER A 301 -25.38 4.52 -0.71
C SER A 301 -25.78 3.09 -1.05
N SER A 302 -25.51 2.63 -2.27
CA SER A 302 -25.93 1.31 -2.76
C SER A 302 -24.81 0.26 -2.72
N GLY A 303 -23.63 0.64 -2.24
CA GLY A 303 -22.46 -0.21 -2.08
C GLY A 303 -22.47 -1.03 -0.79
N ARG A 304 -23.37 -2.01 -0.65
CA ARG A 304 -23.26 -2.99 0.46
C ARG A 304 -21.94 -3.77 0.42
N SER A 305 -21.36 -3.93 -0.76
CA SER A 305 -20.05 -4.53 -1.00
C SER A 305 -18.87 -3.59 -0.74
N LEU A 306 -19.10 -2.30 -0.51
CA LEU A 306 -18.03 -1.32 -0.41
C LEU A 306 -17.29 -1.47 0.92
N HIS A 307 -16.04 -1.93 0.86
CA HIS A 307 -15.16 -2.17 2.00
C HIS A 307 -14.17 -1.03 2.23
N SER A 308 -13.75 -0.35 1.17
CA SER A 308 -12.79 0.75 1.25
C SER A 308 -13.19 1.93 0.36
N VAL A 309 -13.18 3.12 0.94
CA VAL A 309 -13.38 4.39 0.26
C VAL A 309 -12.20 5.30 0.56
N ARG A 310 -11.54 5.77 -0.48
CA ARG A 310 -10.39 6.67 -0.40
C ARG A 310 -10.65 7.94 -1.20
N PHE A 311 -10.56 9.07 -0.52
CA PHE A 311 -10.44 10.39 -1.11
C PHE A 311 -9.17 11.03 -0.53
N THR A 312 -8.05 10.94 -1.23
CA THR A 312 -6.77 11.53 -0.79
C THR A 312 -6.42 12.72 -1.66
N ASP A 313 -6.12 13.88 -1.09
CA ASP A 313 -5.70 15.08 -1.83
C ASP A 313 -6.69 15.50 -2.93
N THR A 314 -8.00 15.35 -2.70
CA THR A 314 -9.01 15.54 -3.76
C THR A 314 -9.66 16.91 -3.79
N ARG A 315 -9.37 17.76 -2.80
CA ARG A 315 -9.98 19.09 -2.63
C ARG A 315 -11.50 19.03 -2.70
N LEU A 316 -12.11 18.05 -1.99
CA LEU A 316 -13.57 17.84 -1.94
C LEU A 316 -14.34 19.14 -1.69
N GLY A 317 -13.79 20.00 -0.83
CA GLY A 317 -14.49 21.13 -0.28
C GLY A 317 -15.50 20.69 0.78
N LEU A 318 -15.70 21.55 1.77
CA LEU A 318 -16.46 21.24 2.99
C LEU A 318 -17.88 20.72 2.73
N LYS A 319 -18.61 21.27 1.74
CA LYS A 319 -19.98 20.85 1.42
C LYS A 319 -20.06 19.44 0.85
N ALA A 320 -19.13 19.10 -0.05
CA ALA A 320 -19.10 17.76 -0.66
C ALA A 320 -18.70 16.71 0.37
N ALA A 321 -17.71 17.02 1.19
CA ALA A 321 -17.28 16.15 2.28
C ALA A 321 -18.39 15.94 3.32
N GLU A 322 -19.11 16.99 3.72
CA GLU A 322 -20.26 16.90 4.65
C GLU A 322 -21.30 15.93 4.12
N PHE A 323 -21.67 16.04 2.85
CA PHE A 323 -22.64 15.16 2.23
C PHE A 323 -22.14 13.72 2.03
N ILE A 324 -20.90 13.52 1.57
CA ILE A 324 -20.30 12.18 1.44
C ILE A 324 -20.29 11.50 2.80
N PHE A 325 -19.80 12.20 3.83
CA PHE A 325 -19.72 11.67 5.18
C PHE A 325 -21.11 11.35 5.75
N GLU A 326 -22.10 12.23 5.51
CA GLU A 326 -23.49 11.95 5.87
C GLU A 326 -24.06 10.73 5.16
N ILE A 327 -23.80 10.58 3.85
CA ILE A 327 -24.24 9.40 3.11
C ILE A 327 -23.59 8.17 3.70
N LEU A 328 -22.28 8.16 3.91
CA LEU A 328 -21.57 6.99 4.42
C LEU A 328 -22.06 6.58 5.82
N ILE A 329 -22.34 7.53 6.71
CA ILE A 329 -22.98 7.22 7.98
C ILE A 329 -24.40 6.70 7.76
N LYS A 330 -25.19 7.33 6.88
CA LYS A 330 -26.56 6.91 6.53
C LYS A 330 -26.60 5.69 5.63
N SER A 331 -25.48 5.06 5.25
CA SER A 331 -25.46 3.91 4.34
C SER A 331 -25.08 2.65 5.09
N SER A 332 -25.86 1.57 4.89
CA SER A 332 -25.55 0.26 5.46
C SER A 332 -24.38 -0.38 4.70
N SER A 333 -23.22 0.26 4.83
CA SER A 333 -21.99 -0.11 4.14
C SER A 333 -21.24 -1.16 4.94
N SER A 334 -20.60 -2.10 4.24
CA SER A 334 -19.60 -2.99 4.83
C SER A 334 -18.25 -2.28 4.96
N LEU A 335 -18.26 -0.94 5.09
CA LEU A 335 -17.06 -0.12 5.02
C LEU A 335 -16.16 -0.44 6.20
N VAL A 336 -14.94 -0.88 5.90
CA VAL A 336 -13.88 -1.21 6.84
C VAL A 336 -12.87 -0.08 6.93
N ASN A 337 -12.55 0.57 5.80
CA ASN A 337 -11.57 1.64 5.71
C ASN A 337 -12.18 2.91 5.07
N LEU A 338 -12.07 4.03 5.77
CA LEU A 338 -12.38 5.36 5.27
C LEU A 338 -11.13 6.25 5.33
N GLU A 339 -10.61 6.59 4.15
CA GLU A 339 -9.44 7.44 3.98
C GLU A 339 -9.87 8.78 3.39
N LEU A 340 -9.68 9.87 4.14
CA LEU A 340 -10.07 11.23 3.76
C LEU A 340 -8.91 12.22 3.88
N SER A 341 -7.66 11.77 3.82
CA SER A 341 -6.49 12.64 4.01
C SER A 341 -6.34 13.75 2.96
N GLY A 342 -5.81 14.91 3.38
CA GLY A 342 -5.39 15.97 2.46
C GLY A 342 -6.53 16.76 1.79
N ASN A 343 -7.71 16.88 2.42
CA ASN A 343 -8.89 17.48 1.78
C ASN A 343 -9.33 18.84 2.35
N GLU A 344 -8.56 19.47 3.24
CA GLU A 344 -8.88 20.80 3.83
C GLU A 344 -10.29 20.84 4.45
N LEU A 345 -10.61 19.86 5.30
CA LEU A 345 -11.94 19.61 5.86
C LEU A 345 -12.24 20.36 7.18
N GLU A 346 -11.65 21.54 7.37
CA GLU A 346 -11.87 22.36 8.57
C GLU A 346 -13.37 22.58 8.84
N GLY A 347 -13.80 22.30 10.07
CA GLY A 347 -15.17 22.48 10.52
C GLY A 347 -16.14 21.38 10.08
N LEU A 348 -15.71 20.38 9.30
CA LEU A 348 -16.55 19.26 8.84
C LEU A 348 -17.17 18.52 10.02
N LEU A 349 -16.33 18.02 10.91
CA LEU A 349 -16.76 17.20 12.03
C LEU A 349 -17.55 18.06 13.02
N SER A 350 -17.21 19.34 13.18
CA SER A 350 -17.99 20.25 14.02
C SER A 350 -19.45 20.39 13.52
N LYS A 351 -19.66 20.45 12.20
CA LYS A 351 -21.00 20.55 11.59
C LYS A 351 -21.76 19.24 11.66
N VAL A 352 -21.10 18.15 11.27
CA VAL A 352 -21.69 16.82 11.29
C VAL A 352 -22.03 16.44 12.73
N GLY A 353 -21.08 16.56 13.65
CA GLY A 353 -21.24 16.25 15.07
C GLY A 353 -22.39 17.01 15.73
N ARG A 354 -22.61 18.30 15.40
CA ARG A 354 -23.79 19.04 15.90
C ARG A 354 -25.12 18.37 15.55
N LYS A 355 -25.23 17.74 14.39
CA LYS A 355 -26.44 16.99 14.02
C LYS A 355 -26.63 15.78 14.94
N TYR A 356 -25.54 15.08 15.27
CA TYR A 356 -25.55 13.93 16.20
C TYR A 356 -25.76 14.30 17.67
N ILE A 357 -25.45 15.53 18.08
CA ILE A 357 -25.81 16.05 19.41
C ILE A 357 -27.34 16.18 19.55
N SER A 358 -28.04 16.52 18.47
CA SER A 358 -29.49 16.79 18.47
C SER A 358 -30.37 15.56 18.26
N PHE A 359 -29.81 14.38 17.98
CA PHE A 359 -30.60 13.15 17.86
C PHE A 359 -30.85 12.54 19.25
N SER A 360 -32.08 12.69 19.74
CA SER A 360 -32.64 11.94 20.86
C SER A 360 -32.72 10.43 20.51
N PRO A 361 -32.52 9.50 21.46
CA PRO A 361 -32.40 8.06 21.17
C PRO A 361 -33.72 7.35 20.77
N VAL A 362 -34.72 8.08 20.26
CA VAL A 362 -36.12 7.61 20.17
C VAL A 362 -36.70 7.59 18.74
N LEU A 363 -35.92 7.81 17.67
CA LEU A 363 -36.44 7.63 16.30
C LEU A 363 -35.64 6.62 15.48
N GLU A 364 -36.34 5.55 15.07
CA GLU A 364 -35.87 4.44 14.25
C GLU A 364 -35.38 4.91 12.87
N SER A 365 -34.07 4.84 12.64
CA SER A 365 -33.45 3.92 11.66
C SER A 365 -31.92 3.99 11.81
N PRO A 366 -31.25 2.90 12.21
CA PRO A 366 -29.83 2.92 12.55
C PRO A 366 -29.02 2.75 11.28
N ILE A 367 -28.20 3.73 10.95
CA ILE A 367 -27.18 3.50 9.95
C ILE A 367 -25.89 4.11 10.47
N SER A 368 -24.91 3.24 10.59
CA SER A 368 -23.73 3.42 11.40
C SER A 368 -22.60 2.68 10.71
N LEU A 369 -21.41 3.23 10.86
CA LEU A 369 -20.14 2.67 10.38
C LEU A 369 -19.72 1.50 11.29
N GLN A 370 -20.61 0.52 11.44
CA GLN A 370 -20.51 -0.63 12.35
C GLN A 370 -19.35 -1.57 12.01
N SER A 371 -18.91 -1.55 10.75
CA SER A 371 -17.80 -2.35 10.25
C SER A 371 -16.50 -1.56 10.14
N LEU A 372 -16.52 -0.25 10.41
CA LEU A 372 -15.36 0.60 10.21
C LEU A 372 -14.29 0.28 11.24
N VAL A 373 -13.13 -0.11 10.75
CA VAL A 373 -11.94 -0.48 11.53
C VAL A 373 -10.91 0.63 11.48
N GLU A 374 -10.85 1.36 10.36
CA GLU A 374 -9.85 2.40 10.11
C GLU A 374 -10.50 3.70 9.60
N LEU A 375 -10.12 4.80 10.26
CA LEU A 375 -10.47 6.15 9.87
C LEU A 375 -9.20 7.00 9.78
N ASN A 376 -8.87 7.44 8.57
CA ASN A 376 -7.76 8.35 8.33
C ASN A 376 -8.28 9.74 7.96
N LEU A 377 -7.93 10.71 8.79
CA LEU A 377 -8.28 12.13 8.64
C LEU A 377 -7.02 13.02 8.59
N ARG A 378 -5.85 12.45 8.25
CA ARG A 378 -4.58 13.17 8.20
C ARG A 378 -4.62 14.39 7.26
N GLY A 379 -4.00 15.51 7.64
CA GLY A 379 -3.79 16.63 6.70
C GLY A 379 -5.08 17.34 6.29
N ASN A 380 -6.05 17.49 7.20
CA ASN A 380 -7.37 18.07 6.90
C ASN A 380 -7.61 19.45 7.53
N ASN A 381 -6.59 20.05 8.15
CA ASN A 381 -6.73 21.30 8.89
C ASN A 381 -7.82 21.23 9.99
N LEU A 382 -7.99 20.07 10.62
CA LEU A 382 -8.96 19.88 11.70
C LEU A 382 -8.53 20.61 12.96
N GLN A 383 -9.47 21.29 13.60
CA GLN A 383 -9.23 22.10 14.81
C GLN A 383 -9.98 21.54 16.03
N MET A 384 -9.85 22.21 17.17
CA MET A 384 -10.54 21.87 18.42
C MET A 384 -12.05 21.59 18.25
N ASN A 385 -12.77 22.42 17.49
CA ASN A 385 -14.21 22.25 17.29
C ASN A 385 -14.55 20.97 16.52
N ASP A 386 -13.66 20.50 15.65
CA ASP A 386 -13.80 19.24 14.95
C ASP A 386 -13.60 18.05 15.87
N MET A 387 -12.74 18.15 16.89
CA MET A 387 -12.58 17.08 17.89
C MET A 387 -13.81 16.90 18.77
N VAL A 388 -14.51 18.00 19.09
CA VAL A 388 -15.83 17.92 19.74
C VAL A 388 -16.80 17.17 18.84
N GLY A 389 -16.82 17.50 17.55
CA GLY A 389 -17.64 16.81 16.57
C GLY A 389 -17.30 15.33 16.42
N LEU A 390 -16.01 15.02 16.36
CA LEU A 390 -15.47 13.66 16.24
C LEU A 390 -15.92 12.81 17.42
N TYR A 391 -15.82 13.32 18.65
CA TYR A 391 -16.30 12.64 19.85
C TYR A 391 -17.75 12.16 19.71
N HIS A 392 -18.64 12.99 19.15
CA HIS A 392 -20.04 12.63 18.94
C HIS A 392 -20.26 11.63 17.80
N VAL A 393 -19.40 11.66 16.79
CA VAL A 393 -19.51 10.76 15.64
C VAL A 393 -18.91 9.38 15.92
N LEU A 394 -17.83 9.30 16.72
CA LEU A 394 -17.12 8.06 17.05
C LEU A 394 -18.02 6.99 17.71
N VAL A 395 -19.09 7.40 18.40
CA VAL A 395 -20.11 6.49 18.95
C VAL A 395 -20.75 5.62 17.86
N ASN A 396 -20.76 6.09 16.61
CA ASN A 396 -21.30 5.38 15.46
C ASN A 396 -20.26 4.46 14.77
N MET A 397 -19.09 4.24 15.38
CA MET A 397 -17.99 3.44 14.85
C MET A 397 -17.46 2.45 15.93
N PRO A 398 -18.28 1.50 16.39
CA PRO A 398 -17.94 0.67 17.56
C PRO A 398 -16.77 -0.31 17.36
N LYS A 399 -16.40 -0.60 16.11
CA LYS A 399 -15.24 -1.47 15.77
C LYS A 399 -13.98 -0.68 15.39
N LEU A 400 -14.00 0.65 15.53
CA LEU A 400 -12.87 1.48 15.14
C LEU A 400 -11.66 1.10 15.99
N SER A 401 -10.59 0.67 15.31
CA SER A 401 -9.35 0.23 15.94
C SER A 401 -8.14 1.10 15.59
N ARG A 402 -8.20 1.78 14.44
CA ARG A 402 -7.14 2.64 13.91
C ARG A 402 -7.69 4.04 13.61
N LEU A 403 -7.07 5.05 14.21
CA LEU A 403 -7.44 6.44 14.03
C LEU A 403 -6.20 7.29 13.75
N ASP A 404 -6.11 7.84 12.54
CA ASP A 404 -5.06 8.79 12.17
C ASP A 404 -5.62 10.21 12.10
N LEU A 405 -5.10 11.08 12.96
CA LEU A 405 -5.43 12.50 13.08
C LEU A 405 -4.23 13.41 12.78
N SER A 406 -3.13 12.85 12.28
CA SER A 406 -1.87 13.56 12.06
C SER A 406 -1.99 14.74 11.09
N ASP A 407 -1.02 15.64 11.07
CA ASP A 407 -1.00 16.85 10.21
C ASP A 407 -2.28 17.69 10.34
N ASN A 408 -2.82 17.84 11.54
CA ASN A 408 -3.96 18.69 11.83
C ASN A 408 -3.66 19.58 13.04
N PRO A 409 -3.93 20.90 13.00
CA PRO A 409 -3.66 21.82 14.11
C PRO A 409 -4.69 21.67 15.25
N ILE A 410 -4.72 20.47 15.85
CA ILE A 410 -5.66 20.06 16.89
C ILE A 410 -5.37 20.82 18.18
N ARG A 411 -4.09 21.00 18.51
CA ARG A 411 -3.58 21.65 19.73
C ARG A 411 -4.03 20.96 21.02
N ASP A 412 -3.49 21.42 22.14
CA ASP A 412 -3.79 20.84 23.46
C ASP A 412 -5.29 20.78 23.77
N ASP A 413 -6.02 21.86 23.46
CA ASP A 413 -7.47 21.92 23.72
C ASP A 413 -8.25 20.90 22.90
N GLY A 414 -7.84 20.63 21.66
CA GLY A 414 -8.47 19.60 20.84
C GLY A 414 -8.23 18.20 21.39
N VAL A 415 -6.99 17.87 21.77
CA VAL A 415 -6.66 16.55 22.36
C VAL A 415 -7.36 16.33 23.70
N ARG A 416 -7.48 17.37 24.54
CA ARG A 416 -8.27 17.31 25.78
C ARG A 416 -9.73 16.91 25.55
N ARG A 417 -10.32 17.28 24.40
CA ARG A 417 -11.70 16.86 24.04
C ARG A 417 -11.81 15.40 23.64
N LEU A 418 -10.71 14.76 23.25
CA LEU A 418 -10.68 13.34 22.92
C LEU A 418 -10.49 12.46 24.18
N ILE A 419 -9.91 12.98 25.26
CA ILE A 419 -9.67 12.21 26.51
C ILE A 419 -10.91 11.43 27.00
N PRO A 420 -12.13 12.01 27.07
CA PRO A 420 -13.31 11.28 27.51
C PRO A 420 -13.64 10.05 26.67
N PHE A 421 -13.28 10.04 25.39
CA PHE A 421 -13.49 8.89 24.51
C PHE A 421 -12.59 7.69 24.85
N PHE A 422 -11.40 7.94 25.43
CA PHE A 422 -10.47 6.88 25.83
C PHE A 422 -10.66 6.41 27.28
N VAL A 423 -11.22 7.25 28.15
CA VAL A 423 -11.27 7.00 29.61
C VAL A 423 -12.67 6.61 30.10
N LYS A 424 -13.74 7.07 29.45
CA LYS A 424 -15.10 6.85 29.96
C LYS A 424 -15.61 5.46 29.58
N ASP A 425 -16.10 4.72 30.58
CA ASP A 425 -16.98 3.55 30.38
C ASP A 425 -18.34 4.08 29.90
N LEU A 426 -18.39 4.58 28.67
CA LEU A 426 -19.63 4.45 27.94
C LEU A 426 -19.79 2.94 27.69
N GLU A 427 -21.00 2.41 27.74
CA GLU A 427 -21.30 1.00 27.41
C GLU A 427 -20.78 0.57 26.01
N MET A 428 -20.26 1.53 25.25
CA MET A 428 -19.44 1.41 24.05
C MET A 428 -17.94 1.54 24.42
N THR A 429 -17.28 0.42 24.73
CA THR A 429 -15.82 0.43 24.91
C THR A 429 -15.16 0.76 23.57
N SER A 430 -14.51 1.92 23.46
CA SER A 430 -13.66 2.24 22.31
C SER A 430 -12.65 1.12 22.07
N GLN A 431 -12.61 0.60 20.84
CA GLN A 431 -11.68 -0.46 20.43
C GLN A 431 -10.39 0.10 19.83
N VAL A 432 -10.14 1.41 19.95
CA VAL A 432 -8.96 2.04 19.36
C VAL A 432 -7.69 1.46 19.98
N THR A 433 -7.01 0.66 19.18
CA THR A 433 -5.73 0.03 19.51
C THR A 433 -4.55 0.79 18.91
N GLU A 434 -4.77 1.61 17.88
CA GLU A 434 -3.74 2.35 17.17
C GLU A 434 -4.14 3.80 16.94
N MET A 435 -3.23 4.71 17.25
CA MET A 435 -3.47 6.15 17.18
C MET A 435 -2.25 6.92 16.70
N TRP A 436 -2.49 7.86 15.79
CA TRP A 436 -1.47 8.81 15.33
C TRP A 436 -1.97 10.25 15.51
N LEU A 437 -1.15 11.04 16.19
CA LEU A 437 -1.31 12.46 16.48
C LEU A 437 -0.02 13.20 16.09
N GLU A 438 0.57 12.84 14.95
CA GLU A 438 1.84 13.41 14.49
C GLU A 438 1.63 14.82 13.94
N ASN A 439 2.55 15.75 14.20
CA ASN A 439 2.49 17.12 13.68
C ASN A 439 1.10 17.76 13.90
N CYS A 440 0.68 17.83 15.18
CA CYS A 440 -0.66 18.23 15.59
C CYS A 440 -0.71 19.55 16.40
N ASP A 441 0.36 20.34 16.36
CA ASP A 441 0.58 21.51 17.21
C ASP A 441 0.41 21.21 18.71
N LEU A 442 0.80 20.02 19.17
CA LEU A 442 0.67 19.62 20.57
C LEU A 442 1.85 20.13 21.38
N SER A 443 1.58 20.57 22.61
CA SER A 443 2.61 20.90 23.59
C SER A 443 2.88 19.73 24.54
N GLY A 444 4.01 19.78 25.23
CA GLY A 444 4.32 18.84 26.30
C GLY A 444 3.23 18.78 27.38
N THR A 445 2.48 19.87 27.62
CA THR A 445 1.37 19.90 28.58
C THR A 445 0.19 19.05 28.09
N GLY A 446 -0.29 19.28 26.87
CA GLY A 446 -1.40 18.54 26.28
C GLY A 446 -1.12 17.04 26.19
N VAL A 447 0.09 16.66 25.74
CA VAL A 447 0.49 15.25 25.67
C VAL A 447 0.63 14.64 27.07
N SER A 448 1.14 15.38 28.06
CA SER A 448 1.23 14.88 29.44
C SER A 448 -0.13 14.54 30.03
N GLU A 449 -1.14 15.39 29.80
CA GLU A 449 -2.53 15.14 30.21
C GLU A 449 -3.14 13.91 29.52
N LEU A 450 -2.89 13.75 28.22
CA LEU A 450 -3.31 12.57 27.46
C LEU A 450 -2.67 11.29 28.02
N LEU A 451 -1.34 11.27 28.19
CA LEU A 451 -0.61 10.11 28.71
C LEU A 451 -1.06 9.72 30.12
N GLN A 452 -1.30 10.71 30.99
CA GLN A 452 -1.84 10.47 32.33
C GLN A 452 -3.23 9.84 32.28
N SER A 453 -4.07 10.30 31.35
CA SER A 453 -5.42 9.79 31.15
C SER A 453 -5.42 8.35 30.61
N LEU A 454 -4.57 8.08 29.61
CA LEU A 454 -4.38 6.75 29.03
C LEU A 454 -3.84 5.74 30.06
N THR A 455 -3.04 6.20 31.02
CA THR A 455 -2.52 5.36 32.12
C THR A 455 -3.64 4.80 33.02
N MET A 456 -4.79 5.47 33.13
CA MET A 456 -5.85 5.06 34.06
C MET A 456 -6.68 3.87 33.56
N LYS A 457 -6.74 3.61 32.24
CA LYS A 457 -7.58 2.54 31.64
C LYS A 457 -7.08 2.04 30.26
N THR A 458 -5.83 1.61 30.12
CA THR A 458 -5.36 1.03 28.84
C THR A 458 -5.08 -0.47 28.91
N GLY A 459 -6.11 -1.25 28.59
CA GLY A 459 -5.98 -2.67 28.24
C GLY A 459 -5.77 -2.93 26.74
N GLN A 460 -5.99 -1.93 25.87
CA GLN A 460 -6.13 -2.17 24.41
C GLN A 460 -5.20 -1.34 23.49
N LEU A 461 -4.73 -0.15 23.89
CA LEU A 461 -3.82 0.65 23.03
C LEU A 461 -2.46 -0.04 22.88
N LYS A 462 -2.11 -0.36 21.64
CA LYS A 462 -0.88 -1.05 21.22
C LYS A 462 0.06 -0.13 20.46
N THR A 463 -0.47 0.82 19.71
CA THR A 463 0.30 1.78 18.90
C THR A 463 -0.07 3.21 19.26
N LEU A 464 0.93 4.04 19.52
CA LEU A 464 0.76 5.47 19.77
C LEU A 464 1.89 6.24 19.09
N SER A 465 1.53 7.27 18.33
CA SER A 465 2.46 8.22 17.77
C SER A 465 2.03 9.65 18.08
N PHE A 466 2.98 10.47 18.49
CA PHE A 466 2.87 11.92 18.58
C PHE A 466 4.15 12.58 18.07
N ALA A 467 4.79 11.94 17.09
CA ALA A 467 6.00 12.43 16.43
C ALA A 467 5.79 13.83 15.82
N ASP A 468 6.88 14.54 15.56
CA ASP A 468 6.88 15.86 14.95
C ASP A 468 6.00 16.89 15.72
N ASN A 469 5.90 16.75 17.05
CA ASN A 469 5.32 17.78 17.93
C ASN A 469 6.41 18.26 18.89
N ASP A 470 6.66 19.57 18.98
CA ASP A 470 7.66 20.09 19.92
C ASP A 470 7.17 20.02 21.39
N LEU A 471 7.36 18.87 22.03
CA LEU A 471 6.88 18.60 23.38
C LEU A 471 7.86 19.08 24.46
N GLY A 472 9.15 19.14 24.11
CA GLY A 472 10.23 19.44 25.03
C GLY A 472 10.50 18.35 26.07
N SER A 473 11.52 18.55 26.91
CA SER A 473 11.93 17.57 27.93
C SER A 473 10.90 17.33 29.04
N SER A 474 9.89 18.18 29.17
CA SER A 474 8.88 18.11 30.25
C SER A 474 8.00 16.86 30.16
N VAL A 475 7.79 16.32 28.94
CA VAL A 475 6.97 15.12 28.70
C VAL A 475 7.64 13.82 29.13
N ALA A 476 8.96 13.83 29.36
CA ALA A 476 9.74 12.63 29.69
C ALA A 476 9.19 11.87 30.92
N ALA A 477 8.86 12.58 31.99
CA ALA A 477 8.35 11.96 33.21
C ALA A 477 6.95 11.33 33.03
N PRO A 478 5.95 12.02 32.44
CA PRO A 478 4.68 11.43 32.05
C PRO A 478 4.83 10.22 31.11
N LEU A 479 5.76 10.30 30.16
CA LEU A 479 6.03 9.21 29.21
C LEU A 479 6.58 7.97 29.91
N ALA A 480 7.55 8.12 30.80
CA ALA A 480 8.08 7.00 31.59
C ALA A 480 6.99 6.32 32.43
N LYS A 481 6.10 7.12 33.05
CA LYS A 481 4.95 6.60 33.80
C LYS A 481 3.99 5.83 32.90
N PHE A 482 3.67 6.36 31.72
CA PHE A 482 2.82 5.70 30.74
C PHE A 482 3.41 4.38 30.26
N LEU A 483 4.72 4.33 29.97
CA LEU A 483 5.42 3.12 29.55
C LEU A 483 5.41 2.01 30.61
N GLY A 484 5.35 2.39 31.90
CA GLY A 484 5.29 1.45 33.01
C GLY A 484 3.90 0.91 33.33
N ALA A 485 2.84 1.64 32.94
CA ALA A 485 1.47 1.29 33.26
C ALA A 485 0.66 0.76 32.06
N SER A 486 1.05 1.13 30.84
CA SER A 486 0.38 0.71 29.61
C SER A 486 0.92 -0.63 29.08
N ARG A 487 0.19 -1.21 28.12
CA ARG A 487 0.61 -2.40 27.34
C ARG A 487 1.05 -2.03 25.93
N ILE A 488 1.56 -0.81 25.76
CA ILE A 488 1.99 -0.30 24.46
C ILE A 488 3.08 -1.20 23.87
N ARG A 489 2.96 -1.49 22.57
CA ARG A 489 3.91 -2.29 21.80
C ARG A 489 4.72 -1.41 20.85
N ASN A 490 4.08 -0.42 20.25
CA ASN A 490 4.66 0.46 19.23
C ASN A 490 4.53 1.90 19.70
N LEU A 491 5.68 2.57 19.91
CA LEU A 491 5.72 3.97 20.30
C LEU A 491 6.59 4.75 19.32
N ASN A 492 6.03 5.80 18.73
CA ASN A 492 6.77 6.76 17.91
C ASN A 492 6.79 8.13 18.59
N ILE A 493 7.99 8.55 18.98
CA ILE A 493 8.31 9.85 19.57
C ILE A 493 9.43 10.53 18.79
N GLU A 494 9.47 10.32 17.46
CA GLU A 494 10.39 11.02 16.58
C GLU A 494 10.20 12.54 16.66
N ASP A 495 11.32 13.27 16.72
CA ASP A 495 11.37 14.73 16.65
C ASP A 495 10.40 15.45 17.62
N ILE A 496 10.39 15.02 18.89
CA ILE A 496 9.53 15.65 19.92
C ILE A 496 10.26 16.65 20.83
N GLY A 497 11.50 16.98 20.49
CA GLY A 497 12.31 17.92 21.26
C GLY A 497 12.73 17.42 22.66
N LEU A 498 12.91 16.10 22.89
CA LEU A 498 13.32 15.60 24.22
C LEU A 498 14.63 16.21 24.73
N GLY A 499 15.64 16.31 23.85
CA GLY A 499 16.99 16.73 24.18
C GLY A 499 17.67 15.85 25.25
N PRO A 500 18.91 16.20 25.66
CA PRO A 500 19.67 15.43 26.64
C PRO A 500 18.96 15.27 27.99
N PHE A 501 18.30 16.33 28.48
CA PHE A 501 17.58 16.30 29.76
C PHE A 501 16.34 15.40 29.72
N GLY A 502 15.61 15.37 28.61
CA GLY A 502 14.46 14.48 28.45
C GLY A 502 14.88 13.01 28.47
N PHE A 503 15.95 12.65 27.76
CA PHE A 503 16.48 11.27 27.80
C PHE A 503 17.02 10.88 29.18
N GLN A 504 17.71 11.79 29.87
CA GLN A 504 18.15 11.54 31.25
C GLN A 504 16.98 11.27 32.19
N GLU A 505 15.90 12.05 32.08
CA GLU A 505 14.72 11.86 32.90
C GLU A 505 13.95 10.58 32.53
N LEU A 506 13.90 10.22 31.24
CA LEU A 506 13.36 8.93 30.79
C LEU A 506 14.16 7.78 31.38
N GLU A 507 15.49 7.79 31.28
CA GLU A 507 16.36 6.76 31.87
C GLU A 507 16.12 6.61 33.38
N ARG A 508 16.03 7.73 34.10
CA ARG A 508 15.86 7.73 35.56
C ARG A 508 14.51 7.21 36.02
N LYS A 509 13.44 7.43 35.24
CA LYS A 509 12.06 7.09 35.60
C LYS A 509 11.53 5.86 34.87
N MET A 510 12.29 5.27 33.96
CA MET A 510 11.84 4.13 33.16
C MET A 510 11.42 2.97 34.08
N PRO A 511 10.30 2.30 33.80
CA PRO A 511 9.92 1.10 34.53
C PRO A 511 10.93 -0.04 34.36
N ASN A 512 11.01 -0.92 35.36
CA ASN A 512 11.85 -2.12 35.33
C ASN A 512 11.40 -3.16 34.28
N LYS A 513 10.21 -3.02 33.70
CA LYS A 513 9.69 -3.88 32.62
C LYS A 513 8.77 -3.07 31.73
N THR A 514 8.84 -3.32 30.43
CA THR A 514 7.93 -2.75 29.44
C THR A 514 7.55 -3.80 28.40
N THR A 515 6.43 -3.58 27.71
CA THR A 515 5.93 -4.47 26.63
C THR A 515 6.35 -4.02 25.24
N LEU A 516 7.12 -2.94 25.12
CA LEU A 516 7.54 -2.38 23.82
C LEU A 516 8.20 -3.43 22.93
N THR A 517 7.78 -3.43 21.66
CA THR A 517 8.36 -4.20 20.56
C THR A 517 9.02 -3.28 19.53
N HIS A 518 8.49 -2.07 19.32
CA HIS A 518 9.04 -1.08 18.38
C HIS A 518 9.08 0.29 19.03
N LEU A 519 10.22 0.97 18.90
CA LEU A 519 10.43 2.30 19.46
C LEU A 519 11.15 3.20 18.45
N ASN A 520 10.55 4.34 18.12
CA ASN A 520 11.22 5.39 17.36
C ASN A 520 11.48 6.60 18.27
N ILE A 521 12.76 6.90 18.52
CA ILE A 521 13.26 8.05 19.27
C ILE A 521 14.13 8.96 18.40
N SER A 522 14.07 8.82 17.07
CA SER A 522 14.94 9.55 16.16
C SER A 522 14.74 11.06 16.22
N LYS A 523 15.73 11.83 15.76
CA LYS A 523 15.69 13.31 15.67
C LYS A 523 15.50 14.08 17.00
N ASN A 524 15.67 13.44 18.15
CA ASN A 524 15.44 14.10 19.45
C ASN A 524 16.66 14.83 20.04
N ARG A 525 17.77 14.95 19.28
CA ARG A 525 18.99 15.66 19.69
C ARG A 525 19.52 15.23 21.08
N GLY A 526 19.39 13.95 21.42
CA GLY A 526 19.64 13.46 22.78
C GLY A 526 21.10 13.35 23.23
N GLY A 527 22.08 13.43 22.32
CA GLY A 527 23.49 13.31 22.65
C GLY A 527 23.83 11.98 23.34
N ILE A 528 24.78 11.98 24.27
CA ILE A 528 25.20 10.77 24.99
C ILE A 528 24.08 10.18 25.86
N GLN A 529 23.13 11.00 26.32
CA GLN A 529 22.00 10.57 27.15
C GLN A 529 21.03 9.67 26.37
N ALA A 530 20.88 9.87 25.06
CA ALA A 530 20.13 8.94 24.22
C ALA A 530 20.80 7.54 24.21
N ALA A 531 22.13 7.45 24.21
CA ALA A 531 22.83 6.16 24.28
C ALA A 531 22.61 5.46 25.64
N HIS A 532 22.61 6.21 26.74
CA HIS A 532 22.27 5.68 28.07
C HIS A 532 20.83 5.20 28.14
N PHE A 533 19.89 5.94 27.56
CA PHE A 533 18.51 5.49 27.45
C PHE A 533 18.37 4.22 26.60
N ILE A 534 19.09 4.12 25.47
CA ILE A 534 19.14 2.89 24.66
C ILE A 534 19.67 1.72 25.49
N TYR A 535 20.73 1.93 26.26
CA TYR A 535 21.25 0.90 27.16
C TYR A 535 20.18 0.40 28.14
N HIS A 536 19.45 1.34 28.74
CA HIS A 536 18.39 1.01 29.68
C HIS A 536 17.23 0.26 29.01
N ILE A 537 16.69 0.77 27.90
CA ILE A 537 15.51 0.18 27.25
C ILE A 537 15.79 -1.22 26.70
N VAL A 538 16.96 -1.44 26.10
CA VAL A 538 17.41 -2.75 25.60
C VAL A 538 17.55 -3.77 26.73
N SER A 539 17.81 -3.31 27.95
CA SER A 539 17.91 -4.18 29.13
C SER A 539 16.55 -4.51 29.75
N GLN A 540 15.57 -3.59 29.69
CA GLN A 540 14.24 -3.77 30.32
C GLN A 540 13.16 -4.32 29.38
N ALA A 541 13.31 -4.14 28.06
CA ALA A 541 12.32 -4.51 27.05
C ALA A 541 12.74 -5.80 26.30
N LEU A 542 12.45 -6.97 26.87
CA LEU A 542 12.89 -8.25 26.30
C LEU A 542 12.20 -8.61 24.97
N ASP A 543 10.99 -8.09 24.74
CA ASP A 543 10.23 -8.26 23.50
C ASP A 543 10.60 -7.21 22.42
N LEU A 544 11.55 -6.32 22.69
CA LEU A 544 11.95 -5.25 21.76
C LEU A 544 12.60 -5.85 20.52
N VAL A 545 12.00 -5.56 19.37
CA VAL A 545 12.40 -6.03 18.03
C VAL A 545 13.18 -4.95 17.30
N SER A 546 12.72 -3.70 17.33
CA SER A 546 13.41 -2.60 16.67
C SER A 546 13.44 -1.29 17.45
N ILE A 547 14.54 -0.57 17.28
CA ILE A 547 14.73 0.80 17.75
C ILE A 547 15.23 1.65 16.58
N ASN A 548 14.53 2.74 16.30
CA ASN A 548 15.09 3.82 15.48
C ASN A 548 15.59 4.94 16.40
N ALA A 549 16.91 5.12 16.44
CA ALA A 549 17.60 6.18 17.18
C ALA A 549 18.43 7.08 16.25
N GLY A 550 18.02 7.17 14.99
CA GLY A 550 18.69 8.00 13.99
C GLY A 550 18.69 9.48 14.36
N SER A 551 19.67 10.24 13.86
CA SER A 551 19.77 11.70 14.01
C SER A 551 19.63 12.22 15.45
N ASN A 552 20.22 11.54 16.44
CA ASN A 552 20.18 11.93 17.86
C ASN A 552 21.43 12.68 18.33
N LEU A 553 22.32 13.05 17.41
CA LEU A 553 23.62 13.68 17.72
C LEU A 553 24.49 12.82 18.65
N LEU A 554 24.44 11.49 18.49
CA LEU A 554 25.22 10.55 19.30
C LEU A 554 26.73 10.78 19.09
N PRO A 555 27.51 11.12 20.14
CA PRO A 555 28.97 11.22 20.03
C PRO A 555 29.61 9.82 19.92
N PRO A 556 30.88 9.69 19.48
CA PRO A 556 31.55 8.41 19.25
C PRO A 556 31.52 7.44 20.44
N GLU A 557 31.57 7.96 21.67
CA GLU A 557 31.53 7.21 22.92
C GLU A 557 30.23 6.42 23.09
N SER A 558 29.14 6.89 22.48
CA SER A 558 27.83 6.23 22.48
C SER A 558 27.88 4.78 22.00
N LEU A 559 28.78 4.49 21.04
CA LEU A 559 28.89 3.15 20.47
C LEU A 559 29.32 2.13 21.53
N SER A 560 30.23 2.51 22.44
CA SER A 560 30.68 1.62 23.53
C SER A 560 29.54 1.28 24.50
N ILE A 561 28.70 2.27 24.85
CA ILE A 561 27.54 2.10 25.72
C ILE A 561 26.52 1.16 25.07
N ILE A 562 26.22 1.38 23.79
CA ILE A 562 25.27 0.57 23.03
C ILE A 562 25.78 -0.88 22.88
N GLN A 563 27.08 -1.07 22.61
CA GLN A 563 27.67 -2.41 22.55
C GLN A 563 27.54 -3.16 23.88
N ASP A 564 27.78 -2.47 24.99
CA ASP A 564 27.65 -3.08 26.31
C ASP A 564 26.19 -3.40 26.65
N ALA A 565 25.23 -2.62 26.16
CA ALA A 565 23.80 -2.94 26.26
C ALA A 565 23.48 -4.23 25.52
N LEU A 566 23.91 -4.35 24.26
CA LEU A 566 23.64 -5.51 23.41
C LEU A 566 24.32 -6.78 23.92
N ARG A 567 25.52 -6.68 24.52
CA ARG A 567 26.20 -7.82 25.14
C ARG A 567 25.47 -8.34 26.38
N LYS A 568 24.82 -7.46 27.13
CA LYS A 568 24.09 -7.81 28.36
C LYS A 568 22.64 -8.19 28.11
N SER A 569 22.07 -7.75 26.99
CA SER A 569 20.69 -8.04 26.65
C SER A 569 20.49 -9.51 26.29
N ASN A 570 19.41 -10.07 26.80
CA ASN A 570 18.88 -11.37 26.38
C ASN A 570 17.59 -11.20 25.54
N GLY A 571 17.36 -9.99 25.01
CA GLY A 571 16.16 -9.63 24.24
C GLY A 571 16.18 -10.11 22.79
N LYS A 572 15.09 -9.83 22.07
CA LYS A 572 14.88 -10.20 20.67
C LYS A 572 15.21 -9.07 19.69
N LEU A 573 16.15 -8.20 20.01
CA LEU A 573 16.43 -7.03 19.18
C LEU A 573 17.01 -7.47 17.83
N GLU A 574 16.27 -7.18 16.76
CA GLU A 574 16.62 -7.51 15.38
C GLU A 574 17.22 -6.30 14.66
N GLU A 575 16.80 -5.08 15.03
CA GLU A 575 17.22 -3.85 14.37
C GLU A 575 17.45 -2.67 15.35
N LEU A 576 18.60 -2.02 15.23
CA LEU A 576 18.93 -0.74 15.85
C LEU A 576 19.44 0.23 14.77
N ASP A 577 18.60 1.17 14.38
CA ASP A 577 18.95 2.21 13.42
C ASP A 577 19.64 3.40 14.11
N LEU A 578 20.91 3.63 13.76
CA LEU A 578 21.72 4.77 14.22
C LEU A 578 22.09 5.71 13.06
N THR A 579 21.43 5.61 11.90
CA THR A 579 21.67 6.49 10.75
C THR A 579 21.47 7.96 11.08
N GLY A 580 22.08 8.88 10.33
CA GLY A 580 22.03 10.31 10.66
C GLY A 580 22.83 10.76 11.89
N ASN A 581 23.44 9.85 12.67
CA ASN A 581 24.40 10.19 13.72
C ASN A 581 25.82 10.32 13.14
N ALA A 582 26.11 11.44 12.47
CA ALA A 582 27.33 11.64 11.69
C ALA A 582 28.64 11.30 12.45
N SER A 583 28.71 11.59 13.76
CA SER A 583 29.89 11.30 14.59
C SER A 583 30.21 9.80 14.75
N LEU A 584 29.25 8.91 14.46
CA LEU A 584 29.46 7.46 14.49
C LEU A 584 30.06 6.91 13.19
N HIS A 585 30.24 7.76 12.17
CA HIS A 585 30.85 7.36 10.91
C HIS A 585 32.37 7.13 11.09
N SER A 586 32.77 5.87 11.23
CA SER A 586 34.17 5.46 11.17
C SER A 586 34.30 4.07 10.53
N PRO A 587 35.29 3.84 9.64
CA PRO A 587 35.51 2.52 9.04
C PRO A 587 35.80 1.44 10.09
N ASN A 588 36.40 1.81 11.23
CA ASN A 588 36.65 0.88 12.34
C ASN A 588 35.35 0.40 13.01
N ASN A 589 34.30 1.23 13.01
CA ASN A 589 33.04 0.92 13.68
C ASN A 589 32.29 -0.24 13.03
N LYS A 590 32.42 -0.43 11.70
CA LYS A 590 31.82 -1.57 10.99
C LYS A 590 32.33 -2.92 11.51
N SER A 591 33.64 -3.00 11.78
CA SER A 591 34.23 -4.22 12.36
C SER A 591 33.73 -4.47 13.79
N LEU A 592 33.59 -3.39 14.58
CA LEU A 592 33.17 -3.44 15.98
C LEU A 592 31.72 -3.90 16.17
N ILE A 593 30.84 -3.64 15.21
CA ILE A 593 29.43 -4.04 15.29
C ILE A 593 29.12 -5.36 14.56
N SER A 594 30.08 -5.89 13.78
CA SER A 594 29.89 -7.09 12.95
C SER A 594 29.48 -8.34 13.73
N GLN A 595 29.82 -8.39 15.02
CA GLN A 595 29.49 -9.47 15.94
C GLN A 595 28.01 -9.50 16.37
N PHE A 596 27.28 -8.39 16.21
CA PHE A 596 25.87 -8.30 16.60
C PHE A 596 24.99 -8.60 15.39
N GLN A 597 24.57 -9.86 15.29
CA GLN A 597 23.75 -10.36 14.18
C GLN A 597 22.50 -11.08 14.69
N PHE A 598 21.39 -10.92 13.97
CA PHE A 598 20.17 -11.67 14.15
C PHE A 598 19.83 -12.38 12.83
N GLN A 599 19.72 -13.71 12.86
CA GLN A 599 19.49 -14.54 11.66
C GLN A 599 20.45 -14.26 10.48
N GLY A 600 21.69 -13.88 10.78
CA GLY A 600 22.71 -13.56 9.76
C GLY A 600 22.68 -12.11 9.25
N ASN A 601 21.72 -11.28 9.67
CA ASN A 601 21.67 -9.85 9.38
C ASN A 601 22.27 -9.03 10.53
N LEU A 602 22.96 -7.94 10.21
CA LEU A 602 23.48 -7.02 11.21
C LEU A 602 22.34 -6.33 11.95
N ILE A 603 22.39 -6.36 13.28
CA ILE A 603 21.40 -5.68 14.13
C ILE A 603 21.54 -4.17 13.99
N ILE A 604 22.77 -3.64 13.96
CA ILE A 604 23.02 -2.20 13.99
C ILE A 604 23.17 -1.64 12.56
N LYS A 605 22.34 -0.66 12.21
CA LYS A 605 22.51 0.15 10.99
C LYS A 605 23.28 1.43 11.34
N LEU A 606 24.48 1.57 10.78
CA LEU A 606 25.32 2.75 10.95
C LEU A 606 25.05 3.78 9.83
N PRO A 607 25.36 5.08 10.06
CA PRO A 607 25.29 6.08 9.02
C PRO A 607 26.14 5.68 7.80
N SER A 608 25.53 5.75 6.61
CA SER A 608 26.26 5.70 5.34
C SER A 608 27.01 7.01 5.10
N PHE A 609 28.15 6.94 4.42
CA PHE A 609 28.91 8.13 4.05
C PHE A 609 28.04 9.05 3.18
N CYS A 610 27.74 10.26 3.68
CA CYS A 610 27.07 11.29 2.91
C CYS A 610 28.04 12.47 2.73
N PRO A 611 28.65 12.66 1.55
CA PRO A 611 29.44 13.84 1.26
C PRO A 611 28.51 14.98 0.86
N SER A 612 27.92 15.66 1.83
CA SER A 612 27.43 17.02 1.60
C SER A 612 27.25 17.74 2.93
N SER A 613 28.11 18.73 3.13
CA SER A 613 27.89 19.89 3.97
C SER A 613 26.60 20.59 3.55
N SER A 614 25.48 20.22 4.16
CA SER A 614 24.51 21.21 4.60
C SER A 614 24.54 21.11 6.12
N ALA A 615 25.03 22.17 6.77
CA ALA A 615 24.69 22.36 8.16
C ALA A 615 23.18 22.18 8.28
N TYR A 616 22.72 21.39 9.24
CA TYR A 616 21.39 21.58 9.79
C TYR A 616 21.43 22.98 10.41
N ASP A 617 21.16 24.00 9.60
CA ASP A 617 20.85 25.34 10.08
C ASP A 617 19.44 25.23 10.65
N ASP A 618 19.38 24.92 11.93
CA ASP A 618 18.31 25.22 12.88
C ASP A 618 18.95 25.12 14.28
N ASP A 619 19.98 25.97 14.48
CA ASP A 619 20.25 26.59 15.79
C ASP A 619 19.24 27.76 15.90
N PRO A 620 18.64 27.98 17.08
CA PRO A 620 17.29 28.51 17.27
C PRO A 620 16.98 29.90 16.72
#